data_AF-A0AAE5TXZ4-F1
#
_entry.id   AF-A0AAE5TXZ4-F1
#
_cell.length_a   1.000
_cell.length_b   1.000
_cell.length_c   1.000
_cell.angle_alpha   90.00
_cell.angle_beta   90.00
_cell.angle_gamma   90.00
#
_symmetry.space_group_name_H-M   'P 1'
#
loop_
_entity.id
_entity.type
_entity.pdbx_description
1 polymer ?
#
loop_
_entity_poly.entity_id
_entity_poly.type
_entity_poly.pdbx_seq_one_letter_code
_entity_poly.pdbx_strand_id
1 'polypeptide(L)' 'MEIVWDEPKRIANIEKHGLDFADLTFEFFLSSVVVPAKDGRSKGSEALSIISMRPARKDERSMIR' A
#
# COMPACT_ATOMS: atom_id res chain seq x y z
N MET A 1 11.17 -0.09 -11.66
CA MET A 1 10.12 0.20 -10.67
C MET A 1 10.33 -0.80 -9.55
N GLU A 2 10.56 -0.33 -8.33
CA GLU A 2 10.78 -1.17 -7.15
C GLU A 2 9.70 -0.88 -6.10
N ILE A 3 9.34 -1.86 -5.27
CA ILE A 3 8.53 -1.64 -4.08
C ILE A 3 9.49 -1.45 -2.92
N VAL A 4 9.40 -0.31 -2.23
CA VAL A 4 10.33 0.06 -1.17
C VAL A 4 9.57 0.49 0.08
N TRP A 5 10.20 0.37 1.24
CA TRP A 5 9.66 0.83 2.52
C TRP A 5 10.80 1.09 3.51
N ASP A 6 10.49 1.85 4.56
CA ASP A 6 11.37 1.93 5.73
C ASP A 6 11.08 0.75 6.66
N GLU A 7 12.10 0.02 7.10
CA GLU A 7 11.91 -1.16 7.95
C GLU A 7 11.14 -0.88 9.25
N PRO A 8 11.35 0.27 9.96
CA PRO A 8 10.52 0.62 11.10
C PRO A 8 9.02 0.75 10.77
N LYS A 9 8.66 1.18 9.56
CA LYS A 9 7.25 1.27 9.12
C LYS A 9 6.67 -0.12 8.86
N ARG A 10 7.45 -1.02 8.28
CA ARG A 10 7.05 -2.42 8.08
C ARG A 10 6.73 -3.10 9.40
N ILE A 11 7.63 -3.01 10.37
CA ILE A 11 7.44 -3.58 11.71
C ILE A 11 6.19 -3.00 12.37
N ALA A 12 6.05 -1.66 12.39
CA ALA A 12 4.87 -1.01 12.97
C ALA A 12 3.56 -1.42 12.27
N ASN A 13 3.60 -1.67 10.95
CA ASN A 13 2.43 -2.13 10.22
C ASN A 13 2.07 -3.58 10.55
N ILE A 14 3.05 -4.47 10.69
CA ILE A 14 2.84 -5.85 11.14
C ILE A 14 2.24 -5.85 12.54
N GLU A 15 2.79 -5.09 13.48
CA GLU A 15 2.26 -5.00 14.85
C GLU A 15 0.83 -4.47 14.89
N LYS A 16 0.52 -3.46 14.07
CA LYS A 16 -0.79 -2.78 14.09
C LYS A 16 -1.87 -3.49 13.28
N HIS A 17 -1.50 -4.14 12.18
CA HIS A 17 -2.43 -4.63 11.17
C HIS A 17 -2.24 -6.10 10.80
N GLY A 18 -1.14 -6.75 11.24
CA GLY A 18 -0.85 -8.16 10.94
C GLY A 18 -0.52 -8.43 9.47
N LEU A 19 -0.15 -7.39 8.70
CA LEU A 19 0.15 -7.47 7.28
C LEU A 19 1.57 -7.00 7.02
N ASP A 20 2.32 -7.80 6.26
CA ASP A 20 3.70 -7.52 5.90
C ASP A 20 3.78 -6.83 4.52
N PHE A 21 4.56 -5.76 4.41
CA PHE A 21 4.83 -5.09 3.13
C PHE A 21 5.58 -5.99 2.14
N ALA A 22 6.36 -6.94 2.64
CA ALA A 22 7.10 -7.88 1.81
C ALA A 22 6.19 -8.84 1.02
N ASP A 23 4.92 -8.95 1.39
CA ASP A 23 3.93 -9.77 0.67
C ASP A 23 3.35 -9.05 -0.57
N LEU A 24 3.65 -7.74 -0.75
CA LEU A 24 3.17 -6.98 -1.90
C LEU A 24 4.03 -7.27 -3.14
N THR A 25 3.35 -7.62 -4.24
CA THR A 25 3.97 -7.79 -5.55
C THR A 25 3.45 -6.76 -6.54
N PHE A 26 4.09 -6.62 -7.70
CA PHE A 26 3.60 -5.72 -8.74
C PHE A 26 2.25 -6.17 -9.31
N GLU A 27 2.00 -7.47 -9.40
CA GLU A 27 0.75 -8.07 -9.87
C GLU A 27 -0.43 -7.70 -8.97
N PHE A 28 -0.21 -7.56 -7.66
CA PHE A 28 -1.21 -7.01 -6.75
C PHE A 28 -1.64 -5.61 -7.20
N PHE A 29 -0.69 -4.73 -7.54
CA PHE A 29 -1.01 -3.38 -7.97
C PHE A 29 -1.68 -3.33 -9.35
N LEU A 30 -1.28 -4.21 -10.28
CA LEU A 30 -1.89 -4.31 -11.62
C LEU A 30 -3.39 -4.66 -11.57
N SER A 31 -3.82 -5.40 -10.54
CA SER A 31 -5.22 -5.77 -10.33
C SER A 31 -5.95 -4.87 -9.31
N SER A 32 -5.26 -3.86 -8.76
CA SER A 32 -5.80 -2.98 -7.74
C SER A 32 -6.44 -1.73 -8.32
N VAL A 33 -7.38 -1.15 -7.56
CA VAL A 33 -7.89 0.20 -7.80
C VAL A 33 -6.98 1.19 -7.09
N VAL A 34 -6.24 2.01 -7.85
CA VAL A 34 -5.38 3.07 -7.31
C VAL A 34 -6.12 4.40 -7.37
N VAL A 35 -6.30 5.02 -6.20
CA VAL A 35 -6.91 6.35 -6.10
C VAL A 35 -5.95 7.35 -5.48
N PRO A 36 -6.01 8.65 -5.88
CA PRO A 36 -5.22 9.68 -5.23
C PRO A 36 -5.53 9.74 -3.74
N ALA A 37 -4.49 9.66 -2.91
CA ALA A 37 -4.62 9.96 -1.50
C ALA A 37 -4.68 11.48 -1.27
N LYS A 38 -5.08 11.93 -0.07
CA LYS A 38 -4.99 13.35 0.31
C LYS A 38 -3.56 13.86 0.08
N ASP A 39 -3.46 15.05 -0.51
CA ASP A 39 -2.28 15.69 -1.11
C ASP A 39 -0.91 15.24 -0.59
N GLY A 40 0.01 14.96 -1.53
CA GLY A 40 1.44 14.80 -1.27
C GLY A 40 1.93 13.39 -0.91
N ARG A 41 1.07 12.36 -0.95
CA ARG A 41 1.45 10.96 -0.67
C ARG A 41 1.90 10.15 -1.89
N SER A 42 1.74 10.67 -3.11
CA SER A 42 2.36 10.14 -4.31
C SER A 42 3.67 10.89 -4.55
N LYS A 43 4.82 10.24 -4.38
CA LYS A 43 6.14 10.83 -4.67
C LYS A 43 6.97 9.87 -5.52
N GLY A 44 7.45 10.38 -6.65
CA GLY A 44 8.49 9.76 -7.47
C GLY A 44 7.98 8.80 -8.55
N SER A 45 8.65 8.79 -9.69
CA SER A 45 8.44 7.83 -10.80
C SER A 45 9.33 6.59 -10.72
N GLU A 46 10.21 6.53 -9.72
CA GLU A 46 11.31 5.54 -9.64
C GLU A 46 10.92 4.30 -8.83
N ALA A 47 10.13 4.47 -7.76
CA ALA A 47 9.71 3.41 -6.86
C ALA A 47 8.34 3.69 -6.23
N LEU A 48 7.63 2.63 -5.84
CA LEU A 48 6.42 2.71 -5.04
C LEU A 48 6.79 2.54 -3.56
N SER A 49 6.72 3.62 -2.79
CA SER A 49 6.99 3.58 -1.36
C SER A 49 5.75 3.19 -0.56
N ILE A 50 5.80 2.06 0.14
CA ILE A 50 4.71 1.58 0.99
C ILE A 50 4.81 2.23 2.36
N ILE A 51 3.73 2.91 2.76
CA ILE A 51 3.65 3.62 4.05
C ILE A 51 2.65 3.00 5.03
N SER A 52 1.69 2.20 4.53
CA SER A 52 0.69 1.49 5.34
C SER A 52 -0.03 0.44 4.49
N MET A 53 -0.43 -0.66 5.12
CA MET A 53 -1.24 -1.72 4.53
C MET A 53 -2.25 -2.20 5.57
N ARG A 54 -3.55 -2.15 5.22
CA ARG A 54 -4.65 -2.55 6.11
C ARG A 54 -5.79 -3.17 5.31
N PRO A 55 -6.65 -4.00 5.94
CA PRO A 55 -7.86 -4.47 5.30
C PRO A 55 -8.74 -3.30 4.84
N ALA A 56 -9.26 -3.41 3.61
CA ALA A 56 -10.19 -2.42 3.07
C ALA A 56 -11.46 -2.36 3.92
N ARG A 57 -12.05 -1.17 4.05
CA ARG A 57 -13.36 -0.94 4.68
C ARG A 57 -14.49 -1.28 3.69
N LYS A 58 -15.74 -1.32 4.17
CA LYS A 58 -16.91 -1.68 3.35
C LYS A 58 -17.14 -0.71 2.19
N ASP A 59 -16.96 0.58 2.43
CA ASP A 59 -17.00 1.68 1.45
C ASP A 59 -15.87 1.56 0.42
N GLU A 60 -14.63 1.32 0.87
CA GLU A 60 -13.49 1.10 -0.03
C GLU A 60 -13.70 -0.12 -0.95
N ARG A 61 -14.25 -1.23 -0.41
CA ARG A 61 -14.58 -2.42 -1.21
C ARG A 61 -15.65 -2.19 -2.27
N SER A 62 -16.51 -1.18 -2.10
CA SER A 62 -17.55 -0.88 -3.08
C SER A 62 -16.98 -0.35 -4.40
N MET A 63 -15.73 0.13 -4.40
CA MET A 63 -15.03 0.65 -5.58
C MET A 63 -14.55 -0.44 -6.55
N ILE A 64 -14.64 -1.72 -6.16
CA ILE A 64 -14.19 -2.89 -6.94
C ILE A 64 -15.40 -3.59 -7.62
N ARG A 65 -16.62 -3.08 -7.42
CA ARG A 65 -17.84 -3.63 -8.03
C ARG A 65 -18.17 -3.02 -9.38
#